data_AF-A0A0F9H048-F1
#
_entry.id   AF-A0A0F9H048-F1
#
_cell.length_a   1.000
_cell.length_b   1.000
_cell.length_c   1.000
_cell.angle_alpha   90.00
_cell.angle_beta   90.00
_cell.angle_gamma   90.00
#
_symmetry.space_group_name_H-M   'P 1'
#
loop_
_entity.id
_entity.type
_entity.pdbx_description
1 polymer ?
#
loop_
_entity_poly.entity_id
_entity_poly.type
_entity_poly.pdbx_seq_one_letter_code
_entity_poly.pdbx_strand_id
1 'polypeptide(L)'
;MTRRSSKSSKFRDRVRANTKSQKESKSAYGYLNLPQGIHIFIPKPGSRARLDILPYLVSEPNHPDRNDEMGIATVGDTWYKRPFRTHRNIGADNQTVVCLASISKKCPICEYRAQRMKEGADKEET
;
A
#
# COMPACT_ATOMS: atom_id res chain seq x y z
N MET A 1 -26.19 -9.87 -47.91
CA MET A 1 -26.48 -9.80 -46.46
C MET A 1 -25.51 -8.83 -45.80
N THR A 2 -25.93 -7.59 -45.56
CA THR A 2 -25.07 -6.54 -45.00
C THR A 2 -24.93 -6.73 -43.49
N ARG A 3 -23.73 -7.07 -43.01
CA ARG A 3 -23.44 -7.25 -41.58
C ARG A 3 -23.66 -5.92 -40.84
N ARG A 4 -24.70 -5.86 -40.01
CA ARG A 4 -24.99 -4.72 -39.13
C ARG A 4 -23.89 -4.64 -38.07
N SER A 5 -23.01 -3.65 -38.18
CA SER A 5 -21.98 -3.35 -37.17
C SER A 5 -22.67 -2.98 -35.85
N SER A 6 -22.65 -3.88 -34.88
CA SER A 6 -23.18 -3.60 -33.55
C SER A 6 -22.25 -2.59 -32.86
N LYS A 7 -22.73 -1.36 -32.66
CA LYS A 7 -22.03 -0.37 -31.82
C LYS A 7 -21.79 -1.02 -30.46
N SER A 8 -20.53 -1.20 -30.07
CA SER A 8 -20.21 -1.77 -28.77
C SER A 8 -20.82 -0.88 -27.70
N SER A 9 -21.57 -1.49 -26.79
CA SER A 9 -22.14 -0.77 -25.66
C SER A 9 -20.98 -0.19 -24.84
N LYS A 10 -20.98 1.14 -24.65
CA LYS A 10 -20.01 1.84 -23.77
C LYS A 10 -19.94 1.24 -22.37
N PHE A 11 -21.00 0.57 -21.93
CA PHE A 11 -21.01 -0.17 -20.66
C PHE A 11 -20.16 -1.44 -20.75
N ARG A 12 -20.32 -2.25 -21.80
CA ARG A 12 -19.52 -3.46 -22.01
C ARG A 12 -18.02 -3.15 -22.09
N ASP A 13 -17.66 -2.07 -22.76
CA ASP A 13 -16.25 -1.69 -22.90
C ASP A 13 -15.68 -1.17 -21.57
N ARG A 14 -16.47 -0.44 -20.76
CA ARG A 14 -16.09 -0.06 -19.39
C ARG A 14 -15.96 -1.26 -18.45
N VAL A 15 -16.85 -2.24 -18.56
CA VAL A 15 -16.77 -3.50 -17.79
C VAL A 15 -15.54 -4.31 -18.20
N ARG A 16 -15.22 -4.36 -19.49
CA ARG A 16 -13.98 -5.00 -19.99
C ARG A 16 -12.73 -4.27 -19.50
N ALA A 17 -12.71 -2.94 -19.53
CA ALA A 17 -11.61 -2.15 -19.00
C ALA A 17 -11.44 -2.38 -17.48
N ASN A 18 -12.53 -2.39 -16.71
CA ASN A 18 -12.50 -2.62 -15.27
C ASN A 18 -12.05 -4.06 -14.91
N THR A 19 -12.53 -5.07 -15.64
CA THR A 19 -12.10 -6.45 -15.43
C THR A 19 -10.64 -6.67 -15.85
N LYS A 20 -10.15 -5.94 -16.85
CA LYS A 20 -8.73 -5.92 -17.22
C LYS A 20 -7.88 -5.26 -16.14
N SER A 21 -8.27 -4.07 -15.66
CA SER A 21 -7.57 -3.38 -14.57
C SER A 21 -7.57 -4.20 -13.28
N GLN A 22 -8.66 -4.92 -12.95
CA GLN A 22 -8.73 -5.81 -11.79
C GLN A 22 -7.79 -7.03 -11.90
N LYS A 23 -7.59 -7.56 -13.12
CA LYS A 23 -6.63 -8.65 -13.37
C LYS A 23 -5.19 -8.16 -13.30
N GLU A 24 -4.93 -6.95 -13.79
CA GLU A 24 -3.62 -6.29 -13.74
C GLU A 24 -3.28 -5.82 -12.33
N SER A 25 -4.27 -5.39 -11.55
CA SER A 25 -4.13 -4.96 -10.15
C SER A 25 -4.13 -6.11 -9.16
N LYS A 26 -3.82 -7.36 -9.58
CA LYS A 26 -3.59 -8.47 -8.65
C LYS A 26 -2.29 -8.21 -7.89
N SER A 27 -2.41 -7.38 -6.86
CA SER A 27 -1.42 -7.10 -5.84
C SER A 27 -0.93 -8.44 -5.28
N ALA A 28 0.34 -8.80 -5.53
CA ALA A 28 0.97 -9.98 -4.93
C ALA A 28 1.20 -9.80 -3.41
N TYR A 29 1.12 -8.58 -2.91
CA TYR A 29 1.12 -8.23 -1.49
C TYR A 29 -0.01 -7.23 -1.26
N GLY A 30 -1.08 -7.65 -0.57
CA GLY A 30 -2.43 -7.03 -0.49
C GLY A 30 -2.55 -5.49 -0.45
N TYR A 31 -1.48 -4.77 -0.13
CA TYR A 31 -1.41 -3.31 -0.01
C TYR A 31 -0.57 -2.61 -1.12
N LEU A 32 0.09 -3.33 -2.03
CA LEU A 32 0.92 -2.75 -3.11
C LEU A 32 0.43 -3.14 -4.51
N ASN A 33 0.13 -2.13 -5.32
CA ASN A 33 -0.07 -2.28 -6.76
C ASN A 33 1.27 -2.15 -7.48
N LEU A 34 1.87 -3.28 -7.83
CA LEU A 34 3.15 -3.30 -8.54
C LEU A 34 2.92 -3.11 -10.05
N PRO A 35 3.73 -2.27 -10.73
CA PRO A 35 3.67 -2.14 -12.17
C PRO A 35 4.17 -3.41 -12.86
N GLN A 36 3.80 -3.55 -14.14
CA GLN A 36 4.17 -4.71 -14.94
C GLN A 36 5.70 -4.82 -15.08
N GLY A 37 6.24 -6.02 -14.91
CA GLY A 37 7.67 -6.30 -15.01
C GLY A 37 8.45 -6.17 -13.70
N ILE A 38 7.81 -5.79 -12.59
CA ILE A 38 8.43 -5.82 -11.26
C ILE A 38 8.12 -7.14 -10.57
N HIS A 39 9.17 -7.84 -10.15
CA HIS A 39 9.08 -9.09 -9.41
C HIS A 39 9.41 -8.88 -7.93
N ILE A 40 8.59 -9.46 -7.06
CA ILE A 40 8.88 -9.49 -5.63
C ILE A 40 9.93 -10.55 -5.36
N PHE A 41 10.99 -10.17 -4.65
CA PHE A 41 11.95 -11.12 -4.13
C PHE A 41 11.33 -11.93 -2.98
N ILE A 42 11.20 -13.23 -3.16
CA ILE A 42 10.76 -14.18 -2.13
C ILE A 42 11.94 -15.09 -1.81
N PRO A 43 12.55 -15.00 -0.62
CA PRO A 43 13.70 -15.84 -0.28
C PRO A 43 13.26 -17.31 -0.23
N LYS A 44 14.05 -18.20 -0.84
CA LYS A 44 13.77 -19.64 -0.77
C LYS A 44 14.03 -20.14 0.66
N PRO A 45 13.13 -20.95 1.25
CA PRO A 45 13.37 -21.55 2.56
C PRO A 45 14.71 -22.29 2.59
N GLY A 46 15.51 -22.06 3.64
CA GLY A 46 16.84 -22.69 3.81
C GLY A 46 17.96 -22.13 2.92
N SER A 47 17.68 -21.12 2.09
CA SER A 47 18.71 -20.47 1.25
C SER A 47 19.35 -19.27 1.94
N ARG A 48 20.59 -18.94 1.53
CA ARG A 48 21.25 -17.67 1.88
C ARG A 48 21.19 -16.75 0.67
N ALA A 49 20.73 -15.52 0.88
CA ALA A 49 20.74 -14.48 -0.14
C ALA A 49 21.68 -13.35 0.30
N ARG A 50 22.47 -12.83 -0.64
CA ARG A 50 23.18 -11.55 -0.44
C ARG A 50 22.30 -10.45 -1.02
N LEU A 51 22.02 -9.45 -0.18
CA LEU A 51 21.22 -8.29 -0.55
C LEU A 51 22.12 -7.07 -0.48
N ASP A 52 22.09 -6.29 -1.55
CA ASP A 52 22.66 -4.94 -1.56
C ASP A 52 21.50 -3.95 -1.50
N ILE A 53 21.53 -3.06 -0.52
CA ILE A 53 20.45 -2.11 -0.26
C ILE A 53 20.91 -0.75 -0.77
N LEU A 54 20.33 -0.30 -1.88
CA LEU A 54 20.58 1.02 -2.40
C LEU A 54 19.90 2.06 -1.49
N PRO A 55 20.66 2.95 -0.83
CA PRO A 55 20.05 3.98 -0.01
C PRO A 55 19.53 5.14 -0.88
N TYR A 56 18.65 5.95 -0.31
CA TYR A 56 18.07 7.13 -0.95
C TYR A 56 18.27 8.36 -0.08
N LEU A 57 18.22 9.55 -0.70
CA LEU A 57 18.29 10.81 0.02
C LEU A 57 16.93 11.14 0.66
N VAL A 58 16.94 11.38 1.97
CA VAL A 58 15.72 11.77 2.70
C VAL A 58 15.35 13.19 2.33
N SER A 59 14.22 13.35 1.63
CA SER A 59 13.67 14.64 1.22
C SER A 59 12.49 15.09 2.07
N GLU A 60 11.83 14.17 2.79
CA GLU A 60 10.63 14.44 3.57
C GLU A 60 11.00 14.84 5.01
N PRO A 61 10.55 16.01 5.52
CA PRO A 61 10.78 16.41 6.91
C PRO A 61 10.16 15.44 7.91
N ASN A 62 8.97 14.92 7.62
CA ASN A 62 8.28 13.99 8.51
C ASN A 62 8.52 12.54 8.10
N HIS A 63 9.81 12.17 7.99
CA HIS A 63 10.16 10.81 7.61
C HIS A 63 9.64 9.80 8.67
N PRO A 64 9.04 8.66 8.26
CA PRO A 64 8.42 7.71 9.21
C PRO A 64 9.36 7.08 10.23
N ASP A 65 10.66 7.11 9.94
CA ASP A 65 11.73 6.55 10.77
C ASP A 65 12.58 7.65 11.45
N ARG A 66 12.14 8.92 11.37
CA ARG A 66 12.91 10.06 11.88
C ARG A 66 13.06 9.97 13.40
N ASN A 67 14.29 10.16 13.88
CA ASN A 67 14.57 10.38 15.29
C ASN A 67 15.62 11.49 15.44
N ASP A 68 15.20 12.65 15.95
CA ASP A 68 16.04 13.85 16.06
C ASP A 68 17.12 13.72 17.14
N GLU A 69 16.89 12.96 18.20
CA GLU A 69 17.85 12.76 19.29
C GLU A 69 19.07 11.96 18.82
N MET A 70 18.84 11.00 17.92
CA MET A 70 19.88 10.12 17.38
C MET A 70 20.37 10.55 15.99
N GLY A 71 19.84 11.63 15.42
CA GLY A 71 20.20 12.09 14.07
C GLY A 71 19.83 11.08 12.97
N ILE A 72 18.73 10.35 13.15
CA ILE A 72 18.32 9.26 12.24
C ILE A 72 17.32 9.79 11.21
N ALA A 73 17.58 9.48 9.94
CA ALA A 73 16.72 9.80 8.80
C ALA A 73 16.32 11.29 8.76
N THR A 74 17.29 12.17 9.00
CA THR A 74 17.07 13.62 8.90
C THR A 74 17.13 14.08 7.44
N VAL A 75 16.58 15.27 7.15
CA VAL A 75 16.51 15.76 5.77
C VAL A 75 17.92 16.02 5.24
N GLY A 76 18.22 15.44 4.08
CA GLY A 76 19.56 15.48 3.47
C GLY A 76 20.41 14.25 3.74
N ASP A 77 20.04 13.40 4.72
CA ASP A 77 20.77 12.16 4.98
C ASP A 77 20.48 11.09 3.94
N THR A 78 21.43 10.17 3.81
CA THR A 78 21.30 8.95 3.00
C THR A 78 20.74 7.83 3.88
N TRP A 79 19.55 7.32 3.55
CA TRP A 79 18.82 6.36 4.38
C TRP A 79 18.39 5.12 3.59
N TYR A 80 18.23 4.00 4.28
CA TYR A 80 18.06 2.68 3.64
C TYR A 80 16.68 2.05 3.83
N LYS A 81 15.80 2.63 4.66
CA LYS A 81 14.47 2.07 4.95
C LYS A 81 13.40 3.14 5.13
N ARG A 82 12.20 2.90 4.60
CA ARG A 82 11.00 3.73 4.82
C ARG A 82 9.88 2.88 5.41
N PRO A 83 9.72 2.83 6.74
CA PRO A 83 8.65 2.07 7.36
C PRO A 83 7.30 2.73 7.09
N PHE A 84 6.26 1.92 6.93
CA PHE A 84 4.88 2.40 6.86
C PHE A 84 3.96 1.42 7.58
N ARG A 85 2.85 1.94 8.11
CA ARG A 85 1.84 1.16 8.83
C ARG A 85 0.75 0.70 7.85
N THR A 86 0.14 -0.44 8.16
CA THR A 86 -1.00 -0.98 7.40
C THR A 86 -2.13 -1.34 8.35
N HIS A 87 -3.37 -1.09 7.93
CA HIS A 87 -4.55 -1.64 8.58
C HIS A 87 -4.94 -2.93 7.87
N ARG A 88 -5.15 -4.01 8.63
CA ARG A 88 -5.60 -5.31 8.12
C ARG A 88 -7.08 -5.51 8.47
N ASN A 89 -7.73 -6.45 7.80
CA ASN A 89 -9.12 -6.86 8.06
C ASN A 89 -10.11 -5.70 7.89
N ILE A 90 -9.93 -4.88 6.86
CA ILE A 90 -10.82 -3.74 6.59
C ILE A 90 -11.92 -4.14 5.61
N GLY A 91 -13.18 -3.94 6.03
CA GLY A 91 -14.38 -4.23 5.24
C GLY A 91 -14.68 -5.72 5.11
N ALA A 92 -15.76 -6.05 4.38
CA ALA A 92 -16.21 -7.43 4.18
C ALA A 92 -15.17 -8.31 3.46
N ASP A 93 -14.32 -7.70 2.64
CA ASP A 93 -13.30 -8.39 1.84
C ASP A 93 -11.96 -8.57 2.59
N ASN A 94 -11.89 -8.22 3.89
CA ASN A 94 -10.67 -8.29 4.71
C ASN A 94 -9.44 -7.62 4.08
N GLN A 95 -9.64 -6.44 3.49
CA GLN A 95 -8.58 -5.75 2.76
C GLN A 95 -7.47 -5.27 3.69
N THR A 96 -6.24 -5.27 3.17
CA THR A 96 -5.10 -4.63 3.84
C THR A 96 -4.81 -3.30 3.15
N VAL A 97 -4.94 -2.20 3.88
CA VAL A 97 -4.77 -0.84 3.33
C VAL A 97 -3.62 -0.13 4.02
N VAL A 98 -2.88 0.69 3.26
CA VAL A 98 -1.79 1.51 3.81
C VAL A 98 -2.37 2.63 4.69
N CYS A 99 -1.81 2.78 5.88
CA CYS A 99 -2.20 3.85 6.80
C CYS A 99 -1.65 5.19 6.33
N LEU A 100 -2.55 6.14 6.07
CA LEU A 100 -2.22 7.50 5.64
C LEU A 100 -1.42 8.29 6.68
N ALA A 101 -1.50 7.93 7.96
CA ALA A 101 -0.70 8.57 9.00
C ALA A 101 0.81 8.35 8.79
N SER A 102 1.19 7.25 8.13
CA SER A 102 2.60 6.95 7.77
C SER A 102 3.17 7.94 6.76
N ILE A 103 2.33 8.74 6.10
CA ILE A 103 2.74 9.81 5.18
C ILE A 103 2.23 11.17 5.67
N SER A 104 2.05 11.30 6.99
CA SER A 104 1.57 12.52 7.66
C SER A 104 0.21 13.05 7.18
N LYS A 105 -0.65 12.17 6.64
CA LYS A 105 -2.01 12.52 6.24
C LYS A 105 -3.02 12.01 7.28
N LYS A 106 -4.16 12.72 7.40
CA LYS A 106 -5.27 12.27 8.24
C LYS A 106 -5.78 10.91 7.76
N CYS A 107 -5.92 9.97 8.69
CA CYS A 107 -6.35 8.62 8.40
C CYS A 107 -7.70 8.35 9.07
N PRO A 108 -8.80 8.22 8.29
CA PRO A 108 -10.14 7.99 8.84
C PRO A 108 -10.23 6.73 9.72
N ILE A 109 -9.45 5.70 9.39
CA ILE A 109 -9.40 4.44 10.17
C ILE A 109 -8.77 4.68 11.55
N CYS A 110 -7.67 5.42 11.61
CA CYS A 110 -7.05 5.80 12.88
C CYS A 110 -7.97 6.66 13.73
N GLU A 111 -8.66 7.63 13.12
CA GLU A 111 -9.61 8.51 13.80
C GLU A 111 -10.77 7.72 14.40
N TYR A 112 -11.37 6.82 13.61
CA TYR A 112 -12.44 5.94 14.06
C TYR A 112 -12.00 5.04 15.21
N ARG A 113 -10.84 4.37 15.08
CA ARG A 113 -10.27 3.53 16.15
C ARG A 113 -10.01 4.33 17.43
N ALA A 114 -9.44 5.54 17.31
CA ALA A 114 -9.20 6.40 18.46
C ALA A 114 -10.51 6.82 19.15
N GLN A 115 -11.57 7.07 18.39
CA GLN A 115 -12.90 7.34 18.95
C GLN A 115 -13.45 6.11 19.69
N ARG A 116 -13.33 4.91 19.10
CA ARG A 116 -13.78 3.64 19.72
C ARG A 116 -13.07 3.33 21.02
N MET A 117 -11.77 3.54 21.07
CA MET A 117 -10.99 3.45 22.32
C MET A 117 -11.49 4.43 23.39
N LYS A 118 -11.86 5.67 23.01
CA LYS A 118 -12.39 6.67 23.96
C LYS A 118 -13.78 6.30 24.48
N GLU A 119 -14.60 5.64 23.67
CA GLU A 119 -15.92 5.15 24.07
C GLU A 119 -15.87 3.80 24.81
N GLY A 120 -14.66 3.27 25.09
CA GLY A 120 -14.48 2.08 25.92
C GLY A 120 -14.65 0.75 25.17
N ALA A 121 -14.59 0.75 23.84
CA ALA A 121 -14.63 -0.48 23.06
C ALA A 121 -13.37 -1.33 23.30
N ASP A 122 -13.54 -2.66 23.22
CA ASP A 122 -12.49 -3.62 23.51
C ASP A 122 -11.34 -3.57 22.48
N LYS A 123 -10.12 -3.93 22.89
CA LYS A 123 -8.90 -3.79 22.05
C LYS A 123 -8.92 -4.66 20.79
N GLU A 124 -9.75 -5.68 20.75
CA GLU A 124 -9.92 -6.54 19.57
C GLU A 124 -10.86 -5.93 18.50
N GLU A 125 -11.66 -4.92 18.85
CA GLU A 125 -12.56 -4.21 17.93
C GLU A 125 -11.94 -2.93 17.32
N THR A 126 -10.69 -2.60 17.70
CA THR A 126 -9.98 -1.37 17.27
C THR A 126 -8.87 -1.63 16.27
#